data_AF-A0A7Y0XAX0-F1
#
_entry.id   AF-A0A7Y0XAX0-F1
#
_cell.length_a   1.000
_cell.length_b   1.000
_cell.length_c   1.000
_cell.angle_alpha   90.00
_cell.angle_beta   90.00
_cell.angle_gamma   90.00
#
_symmetry.space_group_name_H-M   'P 1'
#
loop_
_entity.id
_entity.type
_entity.pdbx_description
1 polymer ?
#
loop_
_entity_poly.entity_id
_entity_poly.type
_entity_poly.pdbx_seq_one_letter_code
_entity_poly.pdbx_strand_id
1 'polypeptide(L)'
;FKELWEIPSEQHQPGLVVHGLGWPLSNEATGGSYLYHLEGNQVAVGLIIDLNYKNPHLSPFDEFQRFKHHPLIEQYLKNGKRISYGARAITK
;
A
#
# COMPACT_ATOMS: atom_id res chain seq x y z
N PHE A 1 -0.38 -5.35 -5.45
CA PHE A 1 -0.03 -5.96 -4.15
C PHE A 1 -1.04 -5.53 -3.09
N LYS A 2 -1.26 -6.36 -2.07
CA LYS A 2 -2.16 -6.07 -0.94
C LYS A 2 -1.60 -6.69 0.34
N GLU A 3 -1.67 -5.95 1.44
CA GLU A 3 -1.55 -6.47 2.80
C GLU A 3 -2.79 -6.12 3.62
N LEU A 4 -3.12 -6.99 4.57
CA LEU A 4 -4.09 -6.71 5.63
C LEU A 4 -3.31 -6.52 6.93
N TRP A 5 -3.59 -5.43 7.62
CA TRP A 5 -2.97 -5.06 8.88
C TRP A 5 -4.03 -4.90 9.95
N GLU A 6 -3.71 -5.30 11.18
CA GLU A 6 -4.43 -4.92 12.40
C GLU A 6 -3.64 -3.80 13.07
N ILE A 7 -4.29 -2.68 13.37
CA ILE A 7 -3.64 -1.46 13.85
C ILE A 7 -4.18 -1.04 15.22
N PRO A 8 -3.45 -0.23 16.01
CA PRO A 8 -3.97 0.30 17.27
C PRO A 8 -5.25 1.13 17.06
N SER A 9 -6.21 1.00 17.98
CA SER A 9 -7.52 1.64 17.89
C SER A 9 -7.42 3.17 17.76
N GLU A 10 -6.43 3.80 18.38
CA GLU A 10 -6.20 5.25 18.33
C GLU A 10 -5.74 5.76 16.96
N GLN A 11 -5.24 4.87 16.08
CA GLN A 11 -4.85 5.20 14.71
C GLN A 11 -5.98 4.88 13.71
N HIS A 12 -7.01 4.15 14.13
CA HIS A 12 -8.07 3.66 13.25
C HIS A 12 -9.18 4.70 13.06
N GLN A 13 -9.54 4.93 11.79
CA GLN A 13 -10.62 5.83 11.38
C GLN A 13 -11.61 5.07 10.49
N PRO A 14 -12.69 4.50 11.05
CA PRO A 14 -13.63 3.68 10.28
C PRO A 14 -14.16 4.40 9.03
N GLY A 15 -14.07 3.72 7.87
CA GLY A 15 -14.55 4.26 6.59
C GLY A 15 -13.58 5.22 5.88
N LEU A 16 -12.41 5.50 6.46
CA LEU A 16 -11.39 6.30 5.78
C LEU A 16 -10.85 5.58 4.54
N VAL A 17 -10.80 6.32 3.42
CA VAL A 17 -10.29 5.89 2.12
C VAL A 17 -9.18 6.83 1.68
N VAL A 18 -8.01 6.29 1.38
CA VAL A 18 -6.85 7.05 0.90
C VAL A 18 -6.39 6.46 -0.43
N HIS A 19 -6.23 7.33 -1.43
CA HIS A 19 -5.55 7.03 -2.69
C HIS A 19 -4.32 7.91 -2.85
N GLY A 20 -3.27 7.36 -3.46
CA GLY A 20 -2.01 8.07 -3.68
C GLY A 20 -1.44 7.80 -5.05
N LEU A 21 -0.72 8.80 -5.57
CA LEU A 21 0.06 8.74 -6.81
C LEU A 21 1.46 9.30 -6.53
N GLY A 22 2.44 8.92 -7.37
CA GLY A 22 3.82 9.40 -7.25
C GLY A 22 4.71 8.41 -6.49
N TRP A 23 5.28 8.84 -5.37
CA TRP A 23 6.27 8.04 -4.63
C TRP A 23 5.67 6.69 -4.18
N PRO A 24 6.40 5.56 -4.32
CA PRO A 24 7.81 5.47 -4.70
C PRO A 24 8.05 5.30 -6.21
N LEU A 25 7.00 5.30 -7.03
CA LEU A 25 7.07 5.02 -8.46
C LEU A 25 7.54 6.20 -9.32
N SER A 26 7.66 7.39 -8.73
CA SER A 26 8.05 8.62 -9.44
C SER A 26 9.28 8.40 -10.33
N ASN A 27 9.11 8.64 -11.64
CA ASN A 27 10.11 8.56 -12.72
C ASN A 27 10.49 7.15 -13.23
N GLU A 28 10.07 6.08 -12.57
CA GLU A 28 10.49 4.70 -12.91
C GLU A 28 9.32 3.85 -13.46
N ALA A 29 8.11 4.05 -12.93
CA ALA A 29 6.91 3.30 -13.31
C ALA A 29 5.64 4.13 -13.12
N THR A 30 4.52 3.67 -13.70
CA THR A 30 3.19 4.22 -13.44
C THR A 30 2.39 3.29 -12.54
N GLY A 31 1.44 3.85 -11.80
CA GLY A 31 0.65 3.10 -10.84
C GLY A 31 0.02 4.01 -9.80
N GLY A 32 -0.38 3.42 -8.68
CA GLY A 32 -1.00 4.13 -7.57
C GLY A 32 -1.16 3.26 -6.34
N SER A 33 -1.37 3.90 -5.21
CA SER A 33 -1.56 3.23 -3.92
C SER A 33 -2.97 3.39 -3.39
N TYR A 34 -3.35 2.49 -2.50
CA TYR A 34 -4.58 2.58 -1.73
C TYR A 34 -4.36 2.16 -0.27
N LEU A 35 -5.13 2.78 0.63
CA LEU A 35 -5.23 2.40 2.04
C LEU A 35 -6.68 2.60 2.50
N TYR A 36 -7.31 1.54 3.01
CA TYR A 36 -8.71 1.53 3.43
C TYR A 36 -8.82 1.05 4.87
N HIS A 37 -9.52 1.81 5.71
CA HIS A 37 -9.87 1.39 7.07
C HIS A 37 -11.15 0.54 7.03
N LEU A 38 -10.99 -0.74 7.38
CA LEU A 38 -12.06 -1.73 7.45
C LEU A 38 -12.58 -1.85 8.89
N GLU A 39 -13.58 -2.70 9.11
CA GLU A 39 -14.04 -3.06 10.46
C GLU A 39 -12.94 -3.80 11.28
N GLY A 40 -13.11 -3.84 12.60
CA GLY A 40 -12.22 -4.61 13.48
C GLY A 40 -10.79 -4.09 13.58
N ASN A 41 -10.58 -2.77 13.52
CA ASN A 41 -9.25 -2.14 13.55
C ASN A 41 -8.33 -2.61 12.41
N GLN A 42 -8.90 -3.04 11.29
CA GLN A 42 -8.12 -3.51 10.16
C GLN A 42 -7.91 -2.42 9.11
N VAL A 43 -6.75 -2.48 8.47
CA VAL A 43 -6.39 -1.65 7.32
C VAL A 43 -5.98 -2.54 6.16
N ALA A 44 -6.61 -2.35 5.01
CA ALA A 44 -6.15 -2.91 3.75
C ALA A 44 -5.28 -1.88 3.02
N VAL A 45 -4.01 -2.20 2.79
CA VAL A 45 -3.04 -1.33 2.11
C VAL A 45 -2.47 -2.02 0.89
N GLY A 46 -2.26 -1.29 -0.19
CA GLY A 46 -1.68 -1.86 -1.40
C GLY A 46 -1.10 -0.85 -2.37
N LEU A 47 -0.27 -1.38 -3.27
CA LEU A 47 0.34 -0.66 -4.38
C LEU A 47 0.04 -1.40 -5.68
N ILE A 48 -0.43 -0.65 -6.69
CA ILE A 48 -0.64 -1.07 -8.06
C ILE A 48 0.51 -0.46 -8.88
N ILE A 49 1.12 -1.28 -9.73
CA ILE A 49 2.18 -0.87 -10.64
C ILE A 49 1.78 -1.41 -12.01
N ASP A 50 1.76 -0.55 -13.02
CA ASP A 50 1.46 -0.92 -14.39
C ASP A 50 2.61 -1.80 -14.93
N LEU A 51 2.28 -2.90 -15.62
CA LEU A 51 3.28 -3.85 -16.14
C LEU A 51 4.04 -3.35 -17.40
N ASN A 52 4.03 -2.04 -17.66
CA ASN A 52 4.71 -1.39 -18.77
C ASN A 52 5.98 -0.63 -18.34
N TYR A 53 6.50 -0.87 -17.13
CA TYR A 53 7.75 -0.29 -16.66
C TYR A 53 8.94 -0.76 -17.52
N LYS A 54 9.92 0.13 -17.70
CA LYS A 54 11.08 -0.15 -18.57
C LYS A 54 12.30 -0.68 -17.80
N ASN A 55 12.41 -0.37 -16.51
CA ASN A 55 13.55 -0.79 -15.71
C ASN A 55 13.43 -2.29 -15.37
N PRO A 56 14.34 -3.16 -15.85
CA PRO A 56 14.28 -4.61 -15.59
C PRO A 56 14.66 -4.98 -14.14
N HIS A 57 15.22 -4.05 -13.38
CA HIS A 57 15.58 -4.23 -11.97
C HIS A 57 14.49 -3.75 -11.00
N LEU A 58 13.41 -3.16 -11.51
CA LEU A 58 12.30 -2.74 -10.66
C LEU A 58 11.64 -3.98 -10.05
N SER A 59 11.56 -3.99 -8.73
CA SER A 59 10.87 -5.03 -7.96
C SER A 59 9.54 -4.48 -7.45
N PRO A 60 8.40 -4.87 -8.03
CA PRO A 60 7.10 -4.36 -7.60
C PRO A 60 6.77 -4.65 -6.13
N PHE A 61 7.33 -5.75 -5.61
CA PHE A 61 7.20 -6.10 -4.20
C PHE A 61 8.00 -5.15 -3.31
N ASP A 62 9.26 -4.88 -3.65
CA ASP A 62 10.11 -4.00 -2.84
C ASP A 62 9.62 -2.55 -2.89
N GLU A 63 9.11 -2.08 -4.03
CA GLU A 63 8.44 -0.78 -4.12
C GLU A 63 7.22 -0.71 -3.22
N PHE A 64 6.46 -1.80 -3.09
CA PHE A 64 5.35 -1.85 -2.15
C PHE A 64 5.82 -1.87 -0.68
N GLN A 65 6.92 -2.54 -0.35
CA GLN A 65 7.49 -2.48 1.00
C GLN A 65 8.00 -1.05 1.32
N ARG A 66 8.70 -0.43 0.36
CA ARG A 66 9.19 0.95 0.44
C ARG A 66 8.05 1.94 0.61
N PHE A 67 6.98 1.81 -0.16
CA PHE A 67 5.79 2.67 -0.09
C PHE A 67 5.25 2.86 1.34
N LYS A 68 5.26 1.80 2.16
CA LYS A 68 4.75 1.84 3.54
C LYS A 68 5.57 2.75 4.47
N HIS A 69 6.80 3.11 4.10
CA HIS A 69 7.64 4.06 4.83
C HIS A 69 7.35 5.54 4.48
N HIS A 70 6.44 5.82 3.55
CA HIS A 70 6.02 7.20 3.33
C HIS A 70 5.34 7.73 4.60
N PRO A 71 5.66 8.94 5.12
CA PRO A 71 5.13 9.41 6.39
C PRO A 71 3.59 9.43 6.48
N LEU A 72 2.92 9.73 5.35
CA LEU A 72 1.46 9.71 5.27
C LEU A 72 0.84 8.31 5.39
N ILE A 73 1.63 7.24 5.21
CA ILE A 73 1.20 5.85 5.27
C ILE A 73 1.71 5.18 6.54
N GLU A 74 2.98 5.42 6.88
CA GLU A 74 3.64 4.88 8.07
C GLU A 74 2.84 5.19 9.35
N GLN A 75 2.27 6.40 9.45
CA GLN A 75 1.47 6.82 10.60
C GLN A 75 0.29 5.88 10.93
N TYR A 76 -0.27 5.19 9.93
CA TYR A 76 -1.40 4.27 10.11
C TYR A 76 -0.95 2.85 10.44
N LEU A 77 0.27 2.46 10.07
CA LEU A 77 0.79 1.09 10.21
C LEU A 77 1.71 0.93 11.42
N LYS A 78 2.09 2.04 12.07
CA LYS A 78 3.01 2.07 13.20
C LYS A 78 2.45 1.26 14.38
N ASN A 79 3.26 0.34 14.90
CA ASN A 79 2.87 -0.64 15.92
C ASN A 79 1.72 -1.57 15.50
N GLY A 80 1.35 -1.58 14.22
CA GLY A 80 0.40 -2.53 13.67
C GLY A 80 1.05 -3.89 13.41
N LYS A 81 0.21 -4.89 13.19
CA LYS A 81 0.59 -6.26 12.85
C LYS A 81 0.04 -6.64 11.48
N ARG A 82 0.92 -7.05 10.57
CA ARG A 82 0.51 -7.63 9.29
C ARG A 82 -0.14 -9.00 9.52
N ILE A 83 -1.39 -9.15 9.09
CA ILE A 83 -2.18 -10.38 9.21
C ILE A 83 -2.03 -11.26 7.96
N SER A 84 -2.08 -10.65 6.77
CA SER A 84 -1.96 -11.39 5.52
C SER A 84 -1.36 -10.53 4.40
N TYR A 85 -0.93 -11.21 3.33
CA TYR A 85 -0.35 -10.61 2.14
C TYR A 85 -0.84 -11.37 0.91
N GLY A 86 -1.02 -10.66 -0.21
CA GLY A 86 -1.34 -11.24 -1.50
C GLY A 86 -1.01 -10.34 -2.68
N ALA A 87 -1.00 -10.93 -3.87
CA ALA A 87 -0.79 -10.23 -5.12
C ALA A 87 -1.71 -10.81 -6.21
N ARG A 88 -2.14 -9.93 -7.14
CA ARG A 88 -2.97 -10.29 -8.29
C ARG A 88 -2.70 -9.29 -9.41
N ALA A 89 -2.64 -9.78 -10.64
CA ALA A 89 -2.68 -8.93 -11.83
C ALA A 89 -4.14 -8.56 -12.16
N ILE A 90 -4.36 -7.31 -12.58
CA ILE A 90 -5.67 -6.76 -12.93
C ILE A 90 -5.60 -6.11 -14.30
N THR A 91 -6.71 -6.11 -15.03
CA THR A 91 -6.86 -5.35 -16.27
C THR A 91 -7.12 -3.88 -15.95
N LYS A 92 -6.59 -2.99 -16.79
CA LYS A 92 -6.84 -1.55 -16.71
C LYS A 92 -8.13 -1.19 -17.43
#